data_AF-A0A1H3PYQ7-F1
#
_entry.id   AF-A0A1H3PYQ7-F1
#
_cell.length_a   1.000
_cell.length_b   1.000
_cell.length_c   1.000
_cell.angle_alpha   90.00
_cell.angle_beta   90.00
_cell.angle_gamma   90.00
#
_symmetry.space_group_name_H-M   'P 1'
#
loop_
_entity.id
_entity.type
_entity.pdbx_description
1 polymer ?
#
loop_
_entity_poly.entity_id
_entity_poly.type
_entity_poly.pdbx_seq_one_letter_code
_entity_poly.pdbx_strand_id
1 'polypeptide(L)'
;MDELIRFRDEINKIDNELTLLFEKRMNISKRVAEYKKNNNIPIYDPVREDEIIRENIEKLNDNGLSQELELFYRNIFKISRIVQEKEMKREK
;
A
#
# COMPACT_ATOMS: atom_id res chain seq x y z
N MET A 1 32.76 2.85 9.67
CA MET A 1 32.22 1.89 8.68
C MET A 1 31.17 1.00 9.32
N ASP A 2 31.39 0.58 10.57
CA ASP A 2 30.53 -0.37 11.29
C ASP A 2 29.12 0.14 11.62
N GLU A 3 28.94 1.41 12.00
CA GLU A 3 27.60 1.94 12.33
C GLU A 3 26.65 1.98 11.12
N LEU A 4 27.16 2.37 9.95
CA LEU A 4 26.37 2.36 8.71
C LEU A 4 25.91 0.95 8.34
N ILE A 5 26.74 -0.06 8.59
CA ILE A 5 26.37 -1.47 8.36
C ILE A 5 25.24 -1.85 9.30
N ARG A 6 25.32 -1.49 10.59
CA ARG A 6 24.25 -1.77 11.56
C ARG A 6 22.92 -1.10 11.19
N PHE A 7 22.94 0.17 10.77
CA PHE A 7 21.73 0.84 10.30
C PHE A 7 21.13 0.16 9.07
N ARG A 8 21.96 -0.29 8.13
CA ARG A 8 21.49 -1.06 6.96
C ARG A 8 20.89 -2.40 7.36
N ASP A 9 21.47 -3.09 8.34
CA ASP A 9 20.91 -4.35 8.84
C ASP A 9 19.55 -4.16 9.53
N GLU A 10 19.36 -3.05 10.24
CA GLU A 10 18.06 -2.69 10.80
C GLU A 10 17.04 -2.37 9.71
N ILE A 11 17.42 -1.58 8.70
CA ILE A 11 16.57 -1.30 7.52
C ILE A 11 16.20 -2.60 6.81
N ASN A 12 17.15 -3.50 6.58
CA ASN A 12 16.89 -4.78 5.92
C ASN A 12 15.84 -5.63 6.68
N LYS A 13 15.85 -5.61 8.01
CA LYS A 13 14.81 -6.29 8.81
C LYS A 13 13.44 -5.67 8.59
N ILE A 14 13.37 -4.34 8.60
CA ILE A 14 12.12 -3.60 8.32
C ILE A 14 11.63 -3.89 6.90
N ASP A 15 12.51 -3.89 5.90
CA ASP A 15 12.17 -4.16 4.51
C ASP A 15 11.62 -5.57 4.29
N ASN A 16 12.12 -6.55 5.04
CA ASN A 16 11.56 -7.90 5.03
C ASN A 16 10.11 -7.91 5.56
N GLU A 17 9.84 -7.20 6.65
CA GLU A 17 8.47 -7.07 7.18
C GLU A 17 7.56 -6.31 6.23
N LEU A 18 8.04 -5.20 5.64
CA LEU A 18 7.31 -4.42 4.65
C LEU A 18 6.95 -5.27 3.43
N THR A 19 7.85 -6.14 2.98
CA THR A 19 7.60 -7.05 1.85
C THR A 19 6.46 -8.04 2.15
N LEU A 20 6.47 -8.65 3.33
CA LEU A 20 5.41 -9.56 3.77
C LEU A 20 4.06 -8.85 3.92
N LEU A 21 4.07 -7.65 4.49
CA LEU A 21 2.87 -6.81 4.63
C LEU A 21 2.33 -6.36 3.28
N PHE A 22 3.22 -5.99 2.36
CA PHE A 22 2.87 -5.60 0.99
C PHE A 22 2.20 -6.76 0.26
N GLU A 23 2.79 -7.97 0.28
CA GLU A 23 2.22 -9.15 -0.37
C GLU A 23 0.83 -9.46 0.21
N LYS A 24 0.70 -9.49 1.54
CA LYS A 24 -0.59 -9.69 2.21
C LYS A 24 -1.63 -8.67 1.74
N ARG A 25 -1.26 -7.40 1.66
CA ARG A 25 -2.14 -6.31 1.21
C ARG A 25 -2.54 -6.47 -0.26
N MET A 26 -1.63 -6.90 -1.14
CA MET A 26 -1.94 -7.14 -2.55
C MET A 26 -2.86 -8.34 -2.75
N ASN A 27 -2.70 -9.41 -1.97
CA ASN A 27 -3.62 -10.55 -2.01
C ASN A 27 -5.04 -10.17 -1.55
N ILE A 28 -5.16 -9.30 -0.55
CA ILE A 28 -6.47 -8.72 -0.18
C ILE A 28 -6.99 -7.84 -1.31
N SER A 29 -6.13 -7.05 -1.96
CA SER A 29 -6.54 -6.18 -3.09
C SER A 29 -7.11 -6.99 -4.27
N LYS A 30 -6.60 -8.20 -4.54
CA LYS A 30 -7.18 -9.11 -5.55
C LYS A 30 -8.61 -9.53 -5.19
N ARG A 31 -8.84 -9.93 -3.93
CA ARG A 31 -10.19 -10.27 -3.43
C ARG A 31 -11.14 -9.07 -3.47
N VAL A 32 -10.63 -7.86 -3.19
CA VAL A 32 -11.40 -6.62 -3.36
C VAL A 32 -11.75 -6.41 -4.84
N ALA A 33 -10.86 -6.74 -5.78
CA ALA A 33 -11.14 -6.67 -7.21
C ALA A 33 -12.34 -7.56 -7.61
N GLU A 34 -12.33 -8.82 -7.17
CA GLU A 34 -13.43 -9.77 -7.41
C GLU A 34 -14.75 -9.23 -6.85
N TYR A 35 -14.74 -8.76 -5.61
CA TYR A 35 -15.92 -8.16 -4.98
C TYR A 35 -16.43 -6.95 -5.76
N LYS A 36 -15.54 -6.03 -6.12
CA LYS A 36 -15.90 -4.82 -6.87
C LYS A 36 -16.47 -5.16 -8.24
N LYS A 37 -15.89 -6.14 -8.94
CA LYS A 37 -16.39 -6.65 -10.22
C LYS A 37 -17.81 -7.18 -10.10
N ASN A 38 -18.05 -8.06 -9.13
CA ASN A 38 -19.36 -8.69 -8.92
C ASN A 38 -20.46 -7.70 -8.52
N ASN A 39 -20.09 -6.55 -7.94
CA ASN A 39 -21.02 -5.53 -7.49
C ASN A 39 -21.02 -4.27 -8.38
N ASN A 40 -20.36 -4.31 -9.55
CA ASN A 40 -20.23 -3.16 -10.47
C ASN A 40 -19.65 -1.89 -9.80
N ILE A 41 -18.72 -2.06 -8.86
CA ILE A 41 -18.05 -0.96 -8.15
C ILE A 41 -16.75 -0.59 -8.89
N PRO A 42 -16.46 0.70 -9.14
CA PRO A 42 -15.20 1.14 -9.74
C PRO A 42 -13.96 0.76 -8.90
N ILE A 43 -12.85 0.42 -9.58
CA ILE A 43 -11.57 0.16 -8.92
C ILE A 43 -11.04 1.41 -8.21
N TYR A 44 -11.06 2.55 -8.89
CA TYR A 44 -10.59 3.81 -8.34
C TYR A 44 -11.65 4.43 -7.44
N ASP A 45 -11.25 4.72 -6.20
CA ASP A 45 -12.08 5.39 -5.20
C ASP A 45 -11.23 6.46 -4.49
N PRO A 46 -11.17 7.69 -5.03
CA PRO A 46 -10.33 8.75 -4.47
C PRO A 46 -10.72 9.11 -3.04
N VAL A 47 -12.02 9.10 -2.72
CA VAL A 47 -12.52 9.44 -1.39
C VAL A 47 -11.98 8.45 -0.36
N ARG A 48 -12.05 7.15 -0.66
CA ARG A 48 -11.50 6.12 0.23
C ARG A 48 -9.98 6.18 0.32
N GLU A 49 -9.28 6.45 -0.79
CA GLU A 49 -7.82 6.57 -0.79
C GLU A 49 -7.36 7.75 0.09
N ASP A 50 -7.97 8.93 -0.05
CA ASP A 50 -7.63 10.12 0.72
C ASP A 50 -8.00 9.97 2.22
N GLU A 51 -9.10 9.27 2.53
CA GLU A 51 -9.46 8.95 3.92
C GLU A 51 -8.37 8.11 4.61
N ILE A 52 -7.90 7.04 3.95
CA ILE A 52 -6.83 6.18 4.51
C ILE A 52 -5.53 6.96 4.67
N ILE A 53 -5.19 7.84 3.73
CA ILE A 53 -3.98 8.67 3.84
C ILE A 53 -4.06 9.54 5.09
N ARG A 54 -5.16 10.27 5.26
CA ARG A 54 -5.39 11.13 6.43
C ARG A 54 -5.31 10.34 7.73
N GLU A 55 -6.01 9.21 7.82
CA GLU A 55 -6.02 8.34 9.01
C GLU A 55 -4.62 7.82 9.37
N ASN A 56 -3.74 7.58 8.40
CA ASN A 56 -2.38 7.10 8.69
C ASN A 56 -1.41 8.23 8.99
N ILE A 57 -1.60 9.42 8.40
CA ILE A 57 -0.86 10.62 8.80
C ILE A 57 -1.18 10.96 10.27
N GLU A 58 -2.44 10.87 10.69
CA GLU A 58 -2.84 11.11 12.09
C GLU A 58 -2.21 10.14 13.09
N LYS A 59 -1.66 9.00 12.64
CA LYS A 59 -0.95 8.02 13.47
C LYS A 59 0.56 8.25 13.54
N LEU A 60 1.10 9.18 12.77
CA LEU A 60 2.52 9.53 12.85
C LEU A 60 2.83 10.19 14.20
N ASN A 61 3.90 9.74 14.84
CA ASN A 61 4.47 10.44 15.99
C ASN A 61 5.27 11.68 15.54
N ASP A 62 5.91 11.59 14.38
CA ASP A 62 6.64 12.69 13.75
C ASP A 62 5.86 13.22 12.53
N ASN A 63 5.17 14.33 12.74
CA ASN A 63 4.40 15.00 11.68
C ASN A 63 5.28 15.58 10.57
N GLY A 64 6.60 15.68 10.76
CA GLY A 64 7.54 16.09 9.73
C GLY A 64 7.61 15.14 8.54
N LEU A 65 7.16 13.89 8.71
CA LEU A 65 7.16 12.84 7.68
C LEU A 65 5.84 12.70 6.91
N SER A 66 4.89 13.63 7.11
CA SER A 66 3.53 13.48 6.57
C SER A 66 3.49 13.47 5.04
N GLN A 67 4.33 14.27 4.39
CA GLN A 67 4.38 14.38 2.92
C GLN A 67 4.95 13.10 2.30
N GLU A 68 6.00 12.55 2.90
CA GLU A 68 6.64 11.30 2.50
C GLU A 68 5.67 10.12 2.67
N LEU A 69 4.94 10.09 3.79
CA LEU A 69 3.96 9.04 4.04
C LEU A 69 2.77 9.12 3.06
N GLU A 70 2.28 10.32 2.76
CA GLU A 70 1.27 10.53 1.72
C GLU A 70 1.75 9.97 0.37
N LEU A 71 2.96 10.34 -0.05
CA LEU A 71 3.55 9.86 -1.30
C LEU A 71 3.67 8.33 -1.32
N PHE A 72 4.08 7.73 -0.21
CA PHE A 72 4.14 6.27 -0.07
C PHE A 72 2.78 5.63 -0.29
N TYR A 73 1.73 6.08 0.41
CA TYR A 73 0.39 5.50 0.27
C TYR A 73 -0.21 5.71 -1.12
N ARG A 74 -0.03 6.89 -1.74
CA ARG A 74 -0.48 7.13 -3.11
C ARG A 74 0.14 6.15 -4.11
N ASN A 75 1.43 5.82 -3.94
CA ASN A 75 2.10 4.80 -4.75
C ASN A 75 1.56 3.39 -4.47
N ILE A 76 1.36 3.03 -3.19
CA ILE A 76 0.75 1.75 -2.81
C ILE A 76 -0.65 1.61 -3.43
N PHE A 77 -1.48 2.66 -3.41
CA PHE A 77 -2.82 2.64 -4.04
C PHE A 77 -2.75 2.52 -5.56
N LYS A 78 -1.84 3.25 -6.22
CA LYS A 78 -1.60 3.10 -7.66
C LYS A 78 -1.25 1.65 -8.01
N ILE A 79 -0.34 1.02 -7.27
CA ILE A 79 0.03 -0.39 -7.48
C ILE A 79 -1.17 -1.32 -7.22
N SER A 80 -1.96 -1.05 -6.18
CA SER A 80 -3.15 -1.83 -5.85
C SER A 80 -4.19 -1.81 -6.96
N ARG A 81 -4.38 -0.66 -7.61
CA ARG A 81 -5.29 -0.53 -8.77
C ARG A 81 -4.78 -1.35 -9.94
N ILE A 82 -3.49 -1.30 -10.24
CA ILE A 82 -2.87 -2.14 -11.28
C ILE A 82 -3.08 -3.63 -11.00
N VAL A 83 -2.93 -4.07 -9.74
CA VAL A 83 -3.19 -5.46 -9.34
C VAL A 83 -4.67 -5.82 -9.54
N GLN A 84 -5.59 -4.96 -9.10
CA GLN A 84 -7.04 -5.16 -9.29
C GLN A 84 -7.43 -5.24 -10.77
N GLU A 85 -6.89 -4.35 -11.61
CA GLU A 85 -7.14 -4.36 -13.05
C GLU A 85 -6.63 -5.63 -13.73
N LYS A 86 -5.46 -6.14 -13.31
CA LYS A 86 -4.91 -7.41 -13.80
C LYS A 86 -5.80 -8.58 -13.38
N GLU A 87 -6.28 -8.59 -12.14
CA GLU A 87 -7.16 -9.64 -11.63
C GLU A 87 -8.49 -9.68 -12.39
N MET A 88 -9.13 -8.52 -12.59
CA MET A 88 -10.39 -8.44 -13.35
C MET A 88 -10.27 -8.96 -14.79
N LYS A 89 -9.08 -8.86 -15.40
CA LYS A 89 -8.78 -9.34 -16.76
C LYS A 89 -8.41 -10.81 -16.85
N ARG A 90 -7.93 -11.43 -15.76
CA ARG A 90 -7.45 -12.83 -15.73
C ARG A 90 -8.57 -13.87 -15.75
N GLU A 91 -9.78 -13.51 -15.36
CA GLU A 91 -10.95 -14.40 -15.40
C GLU A 91 -11.61 -14.47 -16.79
N LYS A 92 -10.84 -14.40 -17.87
CA LYS A 92 -11.25 -14.69 -19.25
C LYS A 92 -10.48 -15.88 -19.77
#